data_AF-A0A099SAS0-F1
#
_entry.id   AF-A0A099SAS0-F1
#
_cell.length_a   1.000
_cell.length_b   1.000
_cell.length_c   1.000
_cell.angle_alpha   90.00
_cell.angle_beta   90.00
_cell.angle_gamma   90.00
#
_symmetry.space_group_name_H-M   'P 1'
#
loop_
_entity.id
_entity.type
_entity.pdbx_description
1 polymer ?
#
loop_
_entity_poly.entity_id
_entity_poly.type
_entity_poly.pdbx_seq_one_letter_code
_entity_poly.pdbx_strand_id
1 'polypeptide(L)'
;MKKILCLGLICILELGNGSYALAEENPTAIQFNDKNTPTDVETNITVKTKEIKYKNDAIDVNIKIPVVDGIQDKSIQKKINDMLEEEIIAFKLDLEETSKLALKDSKEYEWAMLPYAAFVDYKVHTTQNNLLSISVIYYQYTGGAHGSTLQNNFNIDLDTGNEATLKDFFYEGENYKKIISSEIKKQMESKEAGYFEDALSVVSSISNTQSFYVKDNNIVICYGHYEIAPYAAGIQEFKIPFSSFEKGVKKDIDVKYPQVKVKEKTIRNTTSDLRIPIVHGLKDTNLQSKLNSSFEKDIMKFSDKIEKIAREREKESRKNDNGIYAYTHFNANYNDNDLLSISVNYHEYTGGAHENYEKITKNININTGEEITLKDLFKDESKYKDVINKEINKQIQDAAQQMKKDIEQNGGIYKEEYANHKNFKSISDTQSFYITPGNIVVYFPLCEIGTYDEGIPEFKIPISQIKDDIKTEFLEI
;
A
#
# COMPACT_ATOMS: atom_id res chain seq x y z
N MET A 1 -10.21 -36.98 -7.15
CA MET A 1 -9.33 -35.86 -7.51
C MET A 1 -10.20 -34.71 -7.99
N LYS A 2 -10.58 -33.79 -7.09
CA LYS A 2 -11.19 -32.52 -7.47
C LYS A 2 -10.04 -31.52 -7.58
N LYS A 3 -9.73 -31.07 -8.80
CA LYS A 3 -8.76 -30.00 -9.02
C LYS A 3 -9.45 -28.68 -8.66
N ILE A 4 -8.91 -27.98 -7.67
CA ILE A 4 -9.32 -26.64 -7.28
C ILE A 4 -8.82 -25.70 -8.39
N LEU A 5 -9.73 -24.94 -8.99
CA LEU A 5 -9.39 -23.85 -9.90
C LEU A 5 -8.61 -22.79 -9.09
N CYS A 6 -7.34 -22.58 -9.42
CA CYS A 6 -6.56 -21.47 -8.91
C CYS A 6 -6.99 -20.19 -9.63
N LEU A 7 -7.98 -19.49 -9.07
CA LEU A 7 -8.25 -18.09 -9.42
C LEU A 7 -7.20 -17.22 -8.72
N GLY A 8 -6.30 -16.64 -9.50
CA GLY A 8 -5.43 -15.55 -9.04
C GLY A 8 -6.26 -14.35 -8.60
N LEU A 9 -5.72 -13.55 -7.68
CA LEU A 9 -6.31 -12.34 -7.10
C LEU A 9 -7.25 -11.61 -8.07
N ILE A 10 -8.55 -11.76 -7.83
CA ILE A 10 -9.62 -10.90 -8.29
C ILE A 10 -10.29 -10.45 -6.99
N CYS A 11 -10.56 -9.16 -6.85
CA CYS A 11 -11.45 -8.64 -5.81
C CYS A 11 -12.65 -9.59 -5.68
N ILE A 12 -12.85 -10.16 -4.49
CA ILE A 12 -13.95 -11.08 -4.22
C ILE A 12 -15.25 -10.28 -4.39
N LEU A 13 -15.82 -10.35 -5.59
CA LEU A 13 -17.25 -10.18 -5.79
C LEU A 13 -17.88 -11.51 -5.41
N GLU A 14 -18.66 -11.50 -4.33
CA GLU A 14 -19.50 -12.64 -3.98
C GLU A 14 -20.39 -12.98 -5.18
N LEU A 15 -20.18 -14.15 -5.77
CA LEU A 15 -20.98 -14.65 -6.88
C LEU A 15 -22.37 -15.04 -6.37
N GLY A 16 -23.27 -14.07 -6.29
CA GLY A 16 -24.70 -14.32 -6.39
C GLY A 16 -24.99 -14.90 -7.79
N ASN A 17 -25.86 -15.91 -7.87
CA ASN A 17 -26.28 -16.53 -9.12
C ASN A 17 -26.77 -15.47 -10.13
N GLY A 18 -25.91 -15.08 -11.06
CA GLY A 18 -26.17 -14.06 -12.07
C GLY A 18 -25.64 -14.51 -13.42
N SER A 19 -26.49 -14.40 -14.44
CA SER A 19 -26.19 -14.70 -15.83
C SER A 19 -24.94 -13.94 -16.30
N TYR A 20 -23.94 -14.66 -16.82
CA TYR A 20 -22.75 -14.07 -17.41
C TYR A 20 -23.12 -13.42 -18.76
N ALA A 21 -23.11 -12.09 -18.83
CA ALA A 21 -23.09 -11.38 -20.10
C ALA A 21 -21.66 -11.45 -20.65
N LEU A 22 -21.46 -12.21 -21.73
CA LEU A 22 -20.21 -12.22 -22.48
C LEU A 22 -20.19 -11.00 -23.42
N ALA A 23 -19.13 -10.19 -23.36
CA ALA A 23 -18.93 -9.12 -24.33
C ALA A 23 -18.55 -9.73 -25.70
N GLU A 24 -19.16 -9.25 -26.78
CA GLU A 24 -18.88 -9.70 -28.15
C GLU A 24 -17.60 -9.05 -28.74
N GLU A 25 -17.19 -7.89 -28.20
CA GLU A 25 -15.97 -7.17 -28.59
C GLU A 25 -15.26 -6.62 -27.35
N ASN A 26 -13.94 -6.38 -27.46
CA ASN A 26 -13.19 -5.71 -26.40
C ASN A 26 -13.76 -4.30 -26.17
N PRO A 27 -14.07 -3.90 -24.92
CA PRO A 27 -14.44 -2.52 -24.64
C PRO A 27 -13.30 -1.60 -25.11
N THR A 28 -13.63 -0.58 -25.87
CA THR A 28 -12.64 0.42 -26.28
C THR A 28 -12.20 1.20 -25.05
N ALA A 29 -10.90 1.49 -24.90
CA ALA A 29 -10.47 2.49 -23.92
C ALA A 29 -11.28 3.77 -24.15
N ILE A 30 -11.81 4.34 -23.07
CA ILE A 30 -12.38 5.68 -23.11
C ILE A 30 -11.28 6.59 -23.65
N GLN A 31 -11.48 7.14 -24.85
CA GLN A 31 -10.55 8.13 -25.39
C GLN A 31 -10.67 9.39 -24.54
N PHE A 32 -9.63 9.67 -23.75
CA PHE A 32 -9.56 10.90 -22.99
C PHE A 32 -9.22 12.04 -23.98
N ASN A 33 -10.13 13.01 -24.07
CA ASN A 33 -9.99 14.13 -24.99
C ASN A 33 -8.78 15.01 -24.60
N ASP A 34 -7.78 15.04 -25.49
CA ASP A 34 -6.46 15.69 -25.39
C ASP A 34 -6.48 17.24 -25.42
N LYS A 35 -7.46 17.89 -24.78
CA LYS A 35 -7.69 19.32 -25.07
C LYS A 35 -6.94 20.35 -24.25
N ASN A 36 -6.18 20.01 -23.22
CA ASN A 36 -5.49 21.02 -22.42
C ASN A 36 -4.03 20.66 -22.16
N THR A 37 -3.16 21.01 -23.11
CA THR A 37 -1.75 21.31 -22.83
C THR A 37 -1.71 22.62 -22.03
N PRO A 38 -1.02 22.70 -20.89
CA PRO A 38 -0.86 23.96 -20.16
C PRO A 38 -0.18 25.02 -21.04
N THR A 39 -0.75 26.23 -21.08
CA THR A 39 -0.17 27.39 -21.76
C THR A 39 0.61 28.24 -20.75
N ASP A 40 1.87 28.54 -21.10
CA ASP A 40 2.75 29.65 -20.69
C ASP A 40 3.02 29.91 -19.19
N VAL A 41 4.16 29.39 -18.71
CA VAL A 41 5.37 30.15 -18.27
C VAL A 41 6.59 29.25 -18.54
N GLU A 42 7.69 29.82 -19.06
CA GLU A 42 8.95 29.14 -19.46
C GLU A 42 9.51 28.18 -18.39
N THR A 43 9.25 26.88 -18.53
CA THR A 43 10.23 25.86 -18.16
C THR A 43 10.68 25.17 -19.45
N ASN A 44 11.99 24.94 -19.62
CA ASN A 44 12.52 24.17 -20.77
C ASN A 44 12.16 22.68 -20.70
N ILE A 45 11.30 22.29 -19.75
CA ILE A 45 10.96 20.91 -19.46
C ILE A 45 9.82 20.50 -20.37
N THR A 46 10.06 19.45 -21.16
CA THR A 46 9.08 18.88 -22.08
C THR A 46 8.85 17.42 -21.75
N VAL A 47 7.63 16.93 -22.02
CA VAL A 47 7.29 15.52 -21.85
C VAL A 47 6.91 14.95 -23.21
N LYS A 48 7.76 14.08 -23.75
CA LYS A 48 7.56 13.39 -25.04
C LYS A 48 6.92 12.03 -24.78
N THR A 49 6.32 11.44 -25.81
CA THR A 49 5.69 10.12 -25.73
C THR A 49 6.59 9.06 -26.37
N LYS A 50 6.85 7.97 -25.64
CA LYS A 50 7.35 6.71 -26.19
C LYS A 50 6.19 5.72 -26.28
N GLU A 51 5.96 5.13 -27.45
CA GLU A 51 4.83 4.21 -27.67
C GLU A 51 5.27 2.75 -27.77
N ILE A 52 4.44 1.85 -27.23
CA ILE A 52 4.55 0.41 -27.41
C ILE A 52 3.17 -0.10 -27.86
N LYS A 53 3.10 -0.65 -29.08
CA LYS A 53 1.85 -1.12 -29.66
C LYS A 53 2.01 -2.42 -30.43
N TYR A 54 1.22 -3.43 -30.07
CA TYR A 54 1.13 -4.71 -30.79
C TYR A 54 -0.11 -5.48 -30.35
N LYS A 55 -0.51 -6.48 -31.13
CA LYS A 55 -1.65 -7.35 -30.82
C LYS A 55 -1.35 -8.78 -31.21
N ASN A 56 -1.78 -9.74 -30.39
CA ASN A 56 -1.75 -11.18 -30.67
C ASN A 56 -3.00 -11.86 -30.06
N ASP A 57 -3.08 -13.19 -30.15
CA ASP A 57 -4.23 -13.97 -29.67
C ASP A 57 -4.47 -13.85 -28.16
N ALA A 58 -3.43 -13.58 -27.38
CA ALA A 58 -3.53 -13.44 -25.92
C ALA A 58 -3.84 -12.00 -25.49
N ILE A 59 -3.26 -10.99 -26.16
CA ILE A 59 -3.27 -9.60 -25.68
C ILE A 59 -3.20 -8.55 -26.80
N ASP A 60 -3.88 -7.43 -26.58
CA ASP A 60 -3.84 -6.17 -27.33
C ASP A 60 -3.16 -5.10 -26.45
N VAL A 61 -2.02 -4.58 -26.90
CA VAL A 61 -1.18 -3.63 -26.15
C VAL A 61 -1.13 -2.30 -26.89
N ASN A 62 -1.43 -1.22 -26.18
CA ASN A 62 -1.32 0.16 -26.66
C ASN A 62 -0.92 1.09 -25.50
N ILE A 63 0.37 1.29 -25.34
CA ILE A 63 0.97 1.93 -24.16
C ILE A 63 1.72 3.20 -24.58
N LYS A 64 1.43 4.31 -23.91
CA LYS A 64 2.17 5.57 -23.99
C LYS A 64 2.97 5.78 -22.70
N ILE A 65 4.29 5.91 -22.83
CA ILE A 65 5.21 6.17 -21.73
C ILE A 65 5.66 7.64 -21.80
N PRO A 66 5.47 8.43 -20.74
CA PRO A 66 5.99 9.80 -20.68
C PRO A 66 7.51 9.80 -20.54
N VAL A 67 8.19 10.62 -21.34
CA VAL A 67 9.64 10.82 -21.31
C VAL A 67 9.94 12.29 -21.08
N VAL A 68 10.43 12.59 -19.87
CA VAL A 68 10.80 13.93 -19.43
C VAL A 68 12.15 14.31 -20.01
N ASP A 69 12.23 15.52 -20.55
CA ASP A 69 13.42 16.12 -21.14
C ASP A 69 13.56 17.58 -20.67
N GLY A 70 14.78 18.11 -20.69
CA GLY A 70 15.07 19.51 -20.31
C GLY A 70 15.46 19.74 -18.85
N ILE A 71 15.54 18.71 -18.01
CA ILE A 71 16.11 18.79 -16.66
C ILE A 71 17.64 18.95 -16.78
N GLN A 72 18.22 19.86 -15.98
CA GLN A 72 19.65 20.18 -16.01
C GLN A 72 20.50 18.99 -15.56
N ASP A 73 20.17 18.41 -14.40
CA ASP A 73 20.85 17.21 -13.91
C ASP A 73 20.31 15.95 -14.62
N LYS A 74 21.18 15.34 -15.44
CA LYS A 74 20.82 14.15 -16.22
C LYS A 74 20.65 12.89 -15.38
N SER A 75 21.23 12.82 -14.19
CA SER A 75 20.99 11.72 -13.26
C SER A 75 19.58 11.77 -12.70
N ILE A 76 19.09 12.97 -12.36
CA ILE A 76 17.72 13.20 -11.91
C ILE A 76 16.72 12.98 -13.05
N GLN A 77 17.01 13.51 -14.24
CA GLN A 77 16.20 13.23 -15.44
C GLN A 77 16.06 11.73 -15.69
N LYS A 78 17.17 10.99 -15.62
CA LYS A 78 17.16 9.54 -15.80
C LYS A 78 16.34 8.85 -14.72
N LYS A 79 16.52 9.21 -13.45
CA LYS A 79 15.75 8.68 -12.32
C LYS A 79 14.24 8.82 -12.51
N ILE A 80 13.77 10.00 -12.94
CA ILE A 80 12.34 10.25 -13.18
C ILE A 80 11.82 9.38 -14.32
N ASN A 81 12.56 9.33 -15.43
CA ASN A 81 12.17 8.53 -16.60
C ASN A 81 12.18 7.03 -16.29
N ASP A 82 13.20 6.53 -15.59
CA ASP A 82 13.28 5.14 -15.14
C ASP A 82 12.09 4.81 -14.24
N MET A 83 11.76 5.67 -13.27
CA MET A 83 10.64 5.45 -12.34
C MET A 83 9.30 5.32 -13.08
N LEU A 84 9.02 6.22 -14.04
CA LEU A 84 7.78 6.19 -14.81
C LEU A 84 7.74 4.99 -15.77
N GLU A 85 8.86 4.71 -16.45
CA GLU A 85 8.95 3.58 -17.38
C GLU A 85 8.85 2.24 -16.65
N GLU A 86 9.55 2.04 -15.54
CA GLU A 86 9.51 0.80 -14.76
C GLU A 86 8.10 0.48 -14.26
N GLU A 87 7.32 1.48 -13.83
CA GLU A 87 5.95 1.26 -13.39
C GLU A 87 5.03 0.82 -14.54
N ILE A 88 5.13 1.49 -15.69
CA ILE A 88 4.32 1.19 -16.87
C ILE A 88 4.71 -0.16 -17.49
N ILE A 89 6.00 -0.48 -17.54
CA ILE A 89 6.50 -1.75 -18.05
C ILE A 89 6.13 -2.90 -17.11
N ALA A 90 6.13 -2.70 -15.79
CA ALA A 90 5.68 -3.72 -14.85
C ALA A 90 4.21 -4.11 -15.08
N PHE A 91 3.32 -3.13 -15.27
CA PHE A 91 1.92 -3.37 -15.62
C PHE A 91 1.77 -4.20 -16.92
N LYS A 92 2.53 -3.84 -17.96
CA LYS A 92 2.56 -4.58 -19.23
C LYS A 92 2.96 -6.04 -19.02
N LEU A 93 4.08 -6.27 -18.31
CA LEU A 93 4.65 -7.60 -18.15
C LEU A 93 3.73 -8.53 -17.35
N ASP A 94 3.12 -8.01 -16.28
CA ASP A 94 2.15 -8.75 -15.47
C ASP A 94 0.94 -9.21 -16.30
N LEU A 95 0.38 -8.31 -17.13
CA LEU A 95 -0.75 -8.64 -17.98
C LEU A 95 -0.37 -9.57 -19.15
N GLU A 96 0.84 -9.45 -19.68
CA GLU A 96 1.36 -10.39 -20.68
C GLU A 96 1.54 -11.80 -20.13
N GLU A 97 1.99 -11.96 -18.88
CA GLU A 97 2.09 -13.26 -18.23
C GLU A 97 0.70 -13.86 -17.99
N THR A 98 -0.19 -13.09 -17.39
CA THR A 98 -1.56 -13.53 -17.08
C THR A 98 -2.35 -13.89 -18.33
N SER A 99 -2.23 -13.09 -19.41
CA SER A 99 -2.93 -13.38 -20.68
C SER A 99 -2.43 -14.65 -21.36
N LYS A 100 -1.13 -15.00 -21.24
CA LYS A 100 -0.59 -16.27 -21.76
C LYS A 100 -1.18 -17.48 -21.03
N LEU A 101 -1.32 -17.38 -19.70
CA LEU A 101 -1.94 -18.43 -18.89
C LEU A 101 -3.42 -18.58 -19.26
N ALA A 102 -4.16 -17.48 -19.36
CA ALA A 102 -5.55 -17.48 -19.77
C ALA A 102 -5.76 -18.09 -21.17
N LEU A 103 -4.90 -17.73 -22.14
CA LEU A 103 -4.96 -18.31 -23.48
C LEU A 103 -4.70 -19.82 -23.47
N LYS A 104 -3.77 -20.30 -22.64
CA LYS A 104 -3.52 -21.73 -22.48
C LYS A 104 -4.75 -22.44 -21.91
N ASP A 105 -5.35 -21.91 -20.86
CA ASP A 105 -6.54 -22.47 -20.23
C ASP A 105 -7.74 -22.46 -21.18
N SER A 106 -7.92 -21.39 -21.97
CA SER A 106 -8.99 -21.32 -22.99
C SER A 106 -8.93 -22.46 -24.01
N LYS A 107 -7.72 -22.88 -24.38
CA LYS A 107 -7.49 -24.01 -25.28
C LYS A 107 -7.71 -25.36 -24.59
N GLU A 108 -7.34 -25.48 -23.31
CA GLU A 108 -7.53 -26.72 -22.53
C GLU A 108 -9.01 -26.99 -22.22
N TYR A 109 -9.79 -25.93 -21.95
CA TYR A 109 -11.18 -26.03 -21.54
C TYR A 109 -12.18 -25.60 -22.63
N GLU A 110 -11.69 -25.34 -23.85
CA GLU A 110 -12.49 -25.04 -25.04
C GLU A 110 -13.51 -23.90 -24.88
N TRP A 111 -13.13 -22.82 -24.18
CA TRP A 111 -13.95 -21.60 -24.10
C TRP A 111 -13.38 -20.50 -25.01
N ALA A 112 -14.28 -19.70 -25.59
CA ALA A 112 -13.90 -18.60 -26.47
C ALA A 112 -13.34 -17.42 -25.64
N MET A 113 -12.07 -17.10 -25.87
CA MET A 113 -11.38 -16.00 -25.20
C MET A 113 -11.23 -14.80 -26.14
N LEU A 114 -11.59 -13.62 -25.65
CA LEU A 114 -11.13 -12.36 -26.25
C LEU A 114 -9.71 -12.04 -25.75
N PRO A 115 -8.82 -11.50 -26.62
CA PRO A 115 -7.51 -11.04 -26.18
C PRO A 115 -7.66 -10.03 -25.05
N TYR A 116 -6.86 -10.17 -24.00
CA TYR A 116 -6.78 -9.17 -22.94
C TYR A 116 -6.35 -7.82 -23.54
N ALA A 117 -6.63 -6.71 -22.86
CA ALA A 117 -6.18 -5.39 -23.30
C ALA A 117 -5.28 -4.75 -22.24
N ALA A 118 -4.12 -4.24 -22.62
CA ALA A 118 -3.25 -3.40 -21.78
C ALA A 118 -3.08 -2.05 -22.47
N PHE A 119 -3.84 -1.06 -22.00
CA PHE A 119 -3.77 0.30 -22.52
C PHE A 119 -3.26 1.26 -21.46
N VAL A 120 -2.32 2.12 -21.83
CA VAL A 120 -1.78 3.14 -20.92
C VAL A 120 -1.74 4.48 -21.64
N ASP A 121 -2.30 5.50 -21.01
CA ASP A 121 -2.17 6.90 -21.43
C ASP A 121 -1.67 7.74 -20.25
N TYR A 122 -1.28 8.98 -20.51
CA TYR A 122 -0.88 9.90 -19.45
C TYR A 122 -1.32 11.33 -19.73
N LYS A 123 -1.41 12.13 -18.67
CA LYS A 123 -1.79 13.54 -18.73
C LYS A 123 -0.88 14.37 -17.85
N VAL A 124 -0.11 15.27 -18.45
CA VAL A 124 0.68 16.26 -17.73
C VAL A 124 -0.24 17.39 -17.27
N HIS A 125 -0.24 17.68 -15.97
CA HIS A 125 -1.03 18.76 -15.39
C HIS A 125 -0.22 20.02 -15.16
N THR A 126 1.04 19.90 -14.74
CA THR A 126 1.99 21.02 -14.64
C THR A 126 3.44 20.55 -14.68
N THR A 127 4.33 21.42 -15.15
CA THR A 127 5.81 21.33 -15.08
C THR A 127 6.41 22.58 -14.44
N GLN A 128 5.58 23.38 -13.75
CA GLN A 128 5.94 24.67 -13.16
C GLN A 128 6.37 24.51 -11.70
N ASN A 129 7.10 25.51 -11.19
CA ASN A 129 7.53 25.60 -9.78
C ASN A 129 8.28 24.34 -9.30
N ASN A 130 9.24 23.87 -10.11
CA ASN A 130 10.05 22.69 -9.80
C ASN A 130 9.23 21.39 -9.56
N LEU A 131 8.01 21.31 -10.10
CA LEU A 131 7.13 20.17 -9.96
C LEU A 131 6.67 19.62 -11.31
N LEU A 132 6.82 18.32 -11.53
CA LEU A 132 6.09 17.56 -12.55
C LEU A 132 4.88 16.90 -11.89
N SER A 133 3.67 17.39 -12.20
CA SER A 133 2.43 16.70 -11.83
C SER A 133 1.83 16.01 -13.06
N ILE A 134 1.68 14.70 -12.99
CA ILE A 134 1.29 13.85 -14.13
C ILE A 134 0.39 12.70 -13.67
N SER A 135 -0.73 12.48 -14.35
CA SER A 135 -1.53 11.27 -14.21
C SER A 135 -1.10 10.23 -15.23
N VAL A 136 -0.94 8.98 -14.80
CA VAL A 136 -0.82 7.81 -15.69
C VAL A 136 -2.06 6.95 -15.50
N ILE A 137 -2.74 6.66 -16.61
CA ILE A 137 -4.02 5.97 -16.64
C ILE A 137 -3.80 4.58 -17.22
N TYR A 138 -3.98 3.56 -16.39
CA TYR A 138 -3.86 2.16 -16.74
C TYR A 138 -5.26 1.60 -16.98
N TYR A 139 -5.51 1.09 -18.18
CA TYR A 139 -6.70 0.34 -18.52
C TYR A 139 -6.33 -1.10 -18.80
N GLN A 140 -7.03 -2.03 -18.15
CA GLN A 140 -6.94 -3.45 -18.45
C GLN A 140 -8.30 -4.04 -18.78
N TYR A 141 -8.32 -4.97 -19.72
CA TYR A 141 -9.45 -5.88 -19.93
C TYR A 141 -8.94 -7.31 -19.78
N THR A 142 -9.51 -8.07 -18.84
CA THR A 142 -9.12 -9.45 -18.54
C THR A 142 -10.31 -10.41 -18.65
N GLY A 143 -11.30 -10.06 -19.49
CA GLY A 143 -12.60 -10.73 -19.56
C GLY A 143 -13.68 -10.08 -18.68
N GLY A 144 -14.90 -10.61 -18.73
CA GLY A 144 -16.07 -10.07 -18.03
C GLY A 144 -16.80 -8.96 -18.80
N ALA A 145 -17.71 -8.26 -18.11
CA ALA A 145 -18.61 -7.28 -18.72
C ALA A 145 -17.94 -5.94 -19.09
N HIS A 146 -16.86 -5.55 -18.40
CA HIS A 146 -16.13 -4.32 -18.66
C HIS A 146 -14.65 -4.43 -18.23
N GLY A 147 -13.83 -3.49 -18.71
CA GLY A 147 -12.44 -3.35 -18.24
C GLY A 147 -12.34 -2.66 -16.88
N SER A 148 -11.14 -2.70 -16.31
CA SER A 148 -10.77 -1.95 -15.11
C SER A 148 -9.87 -0.79 -15.50
N THR A 149 -10.07 0.36 -14.87
CA THR A 149 -9.21 1.54 -15.05
C THR A 149 -8.69 2.01 -13.70
N LEU A 150 -7.38 2.18 -13.63
CA LEU A 150 -6.65 2.77 -12.51
C LEU A 150 -6.00 4.07 -13.00
N GLN A 151 -6.20 5.16 -12.26
CA GLN A 151 -5.43 6.39 -12.45
C GLN A 151 -4.44 6.52 -11.30
N ASN A 152 -3.15 6.48 -11.64
CA ASN A 152 -2.10 6.84 -10.70
C ASN A 152 -1.65 8.28 -10.94
N ASN A 153 -1.46 9.06 -9.88
CA ASN A 153 -1.09 10.47 -9.98
C ASN A 153 0.27 10.67 -9.33
N PHE A 154 1.25 11.12 -10.09
CA PHE A 154 2.59 11.43 -9.60
C PHE A 154 2.77 12.94 -9.48
N ASN A 155 3.41 13.35 -8.38
CA ASN A 155 3.85 14.72 -8.15
C ASN A 155 5.34 14.63 -7.86
N ILE A 156 6.18 15.04 -8.80
CA ILE A 156 7.62 14.74 -8.76
C ILE A 156 8.37 16.05 -8.65
N ASP A 157 9.18 16.18 -7.60
CA ASP A 157 10.13 17.27 -7.47
C ASP A 157 11.24 17.11 -8.52
N LEU A 158 11.38 18.12 -9.37
CA LEU A 158 12.27 18.11 -10.53
C LEU A 158 13.75 18.33 -10.16
N ASP A 159 14.05 18.80 -8.94
CA ASP A 159 15.42 18.96 -8.42
C ASP A 159 15.92 17.71 -7.71
N THR A 160 15.05 16.81 -7.25
CA THR A 160 15.45 15.59 -6.53
C THR A 160 15.05 14.31 -7.25
N GLY A 161 14.07 14.40 -8.15
CA GLY A 161 13.40 13.26 -8.78
C GLY A 161 12.61 12.40 -7.79
N ASN A 162 12.31 12.92 -6.61
CA ASN A 162 11.50 12.24 -5.60
C ASN A 162 10.02 12.55 -5.80
N GLU A 163 9.18 11.57 -5.45
CA GLU A 163 7.73 11.77 -5.41
C GLU A 163 7.36 12.55 -4.15
N ALA A 164 6.68 13.68 -4.33
CA ALA A 164 6.13 14.52 -3.30
C ALA A 164 4.79 13.98 -2.82
N THR A 165 4.66 13.83 -1.50
CA THR A 165 3.42 13.50 -0.82
C THR A 165 2.56 14.75 -0.65
N LEU A 166 1.29 14.57 -0.30
CA LEU A 166 0.40 15.69 -0.03
C LEU A 166 0.91 16.59 1.13
N LYS A 167 1.59 16.00 2.13
CA LYS A 167 2.17 16.73 3.27
C LYS A 167 3.24 17.73 2.83
N ASP A 168 4.03 17.39 1.80
CA ASP A 168 5.16 18.20 1.34
C ASP A 168 4.73 19.58 0.83
N PHE A 169 3.48 19.70 0.36
CA PHE A 169 2.90 20.94 -0.15
C PHE A 169 2.57 21.98 0.95
N PHE A 170 2.56 21.60 2.23
CA PHE A 170 2.06 22.45 3.30
C PHE A 170 3.12 22.81 4.35
N TYR A 171 2.97 24.00 4.92
CA TYR A 171 3.78 24.45 6.05
C TYR A 171 3.39 23.72 7.33
N GLU A 172 4.35 23.57 8.26
CA GLU A 172 4.09 22.95 9.55
C GLU A 172 2.93 23.65 10.29
N GLY A 173 2.07 22.86 10.92
CA GLY A 173 0.88 23.33 11.63
C GLY A 173 -0.28 23.80 10.74
N GLU A 174 -0.20 23.67 9.41
CA GLU A 174 -1.35 23.80 8.52
C GLU A 174 -2.24 22.54 8.63
N ASN A 175 -3.54 22.72 8.88
CA ASN A 175 -4.46 21.59 9.02
C ASN A 175 -5.06 21.19 7.68
N TYR A 176 -4.19 20.91 6.70
CA TYR A 176 -4.55 20.69 5.31
C TYR A 176 -5.59 19.58 5.14
N LYS A 177 -5.49 18.48 5.91
CA LYS A 177 -6.44 17.36 5.85
C LYS A 177 -7.86 17.79 6.16
N LYS A 178 -8.04 18.61 7.20
CA LYS A 178 -9.36 19.13 7.60
C LYS A 178 -9.91 20.12 6.58
N ILE A 179 -9.05 20.99 6.03
CA ILE A 179 -9.44 21.96 5.00
C ILE A 179 -9.92 21.22 3.75
N ILE A 180 -9.13 20.25 3.28
CA ILE A 180 -9.45 19.42 2.12
C ILE A 180 -10.76 18.64 2.34
N SER A 181 -10.90 17.92 3.45
CA SER A 181 -12.12 17.12 3.70
C SER A 181 -13.37 17.98 3.83
N SER A 182 -13.25 19.20 4.38
CA SER A 182 -14.38 20.14 4.48
C SER A 182 -14.80 20.65 3.10
N GLU A 183 -13.85 20.97 2.23
CA GLU A 183 -14.14 21.45 0.87
C GLU A 183 -14.70 20.34 -0.02
N ILE A 184 -14.21 19.10 0.11
CA ILE A 184 -14.80 17.93 -0.59
C ILE A 184 -16.27 17.73 -0.20
N LYS A 185 -16.58 17.75 1.11
CA LYS A 185 -17.97 17.59 1.59
C LYS A 185 -18.90 18.65 1.01
N LYS A 186 -18.45 19.91 1.01
CA LYS A 186 -19.19 21.02 0.40
C LYS A 186 -19.43 20.80 -1.10
N GLN A 187 -18.44 20.29 -1.83
CA GLN A 187 -18.60 19.97 -3.25
C GLN A 187 -19.55 18.78 -3.48
N MET A 188 -19.53 17.77 -2.60
CA MET A 188 -20.43 16.62 -2.66
C MET A 188 -21.90 17.02 -2.46
N GLU A 189 -22.19 17.95 -1.55
CA GLU A 189 -23.55 18.49 -1.35
C GLU A 189 -24.12 19.14 -2.63
N SER A 190 -23.26 19.67 -3.48
CA SER A 190 -23.64 20.34 -4.73
C SER A 190 -23.67 19.43 -5.96
N LYS A 191 -23.15 18.20 -5.86
CA LYS A 191 -23.02 17.25 -6.98
C LYS A 191 -24.00 16.09 -6.83
N GLU A 192 -24.87 15.92 -7.82
CA GLU A 192 -25.75 14.75 -7.93
C GLU A 192 -24.98 13.60 -8.62
N ALA A 193 -24.02 13.00 -7.89
CA ALA A 193 -23.15 11.94 -8.44
C ALA A 193 -23.56 10.52 -8.01
N GLY A 194 -24.63 10.37 -7.22
CA GLY A 194 -25.06 9.06 -6.72
C GLY A 194 -23.98 8.37 -5.86
N TYR A 195 -23.35 9.13 -4.95
CA TYR A 195 -22.35 8.60 -4.02
C TYR A 195 -22.92 7.48 -3.14
N PHE A 196 -22.03 6.60 -2.65
CA PHE A 196 -22.40 5.57 -1.67
C PHE A 196 -22.78 6.17 -0.32
N GLU A 197 -23.54 5.41 0.48
CA GLU A 197 -24.02 5.85 1.79
C GLU A 197 -22.87 6.20 2.75
N ASP A 198 -21.74 5.51 2.64
CA ASP A 198 -20.54 5.69 3.45
C ASP A 198 -19.54 6.69 2.86
N ALA A 199 -19.80 7.26 1.69
CA ALA A 199 -18.87 8.17 1.01
C ALA A 199 -18.45 9.37 1.89
N LEU A 200 -19.36 9.92 2.68
CA LEU A 200 -19.05 11.01 3.62
C LEU A 200 -18.07 10.57 4.72
N SER A 201 -18.13 9.32 5.15
CA SER A 201 -17.17 8.74 6.10
C SER A 201 -15.79 8.64 5.47
N VAL A 202 -15.71 8.12 4.25
CA VAL A 202 -14.46 7.97 3.48
C VAL A 202 -13.78 9.32 3.31
N VAL A 203 -14.48 10.34 2.81
CA VAL A 203 -13.88 11.68 2.56
C VAL A 203 -13.61 12.47 3.84
N SER A 204 -14.09 12.03 5.01
CA SER A 204 -13.83 12.71 6.29
C SER A 204 -12.38 12.61 6.74
N SER A 205 -11.64 11.61 6.24
CA SER A 205 -10.25 11.35 6.62
C SER A 205 -9.35 11.29 5.39
N ILE A 206 -8.55 12.32 5.17
CA ILE A 206 -7.55 12.32 4.10
C ILE A 206 -6.37 11.43 4.51
N SER A 207 -6.15 10.37 3.73
CA SER A 207 -5.00 9.48 3.89
C SER A 207 -3.69 10.23 3.64
N ASN A 208 -2.59 9.77 4.26
CA ASN A 208 -1.25 10.24 3.90
C ASN A 208 -0.87 9.89 2.46
N THR A 209 -1.48 8.85 1.91
CA THR A 209 -1.29 8.35 0.54
C THR A 209 -2.46 8.72 -0.38
N GLN A 210 -3.28 9.72 -0.01
CA GLN A 210 -4.40 10.15 -0.83
C GLN A 210 -3.92 10.57 -2.22
N SER A 211 -4.53 10.01 -3.26
CA SER A 211 -4.16 10.34 -4.64
C SER A 211 -4.54 11.78 -4.99
N PHE A 212 -3.60 12.53 -5.57
CA PHE A 212 -3.83 13.91 -5.97
C PHE A 212 -2.93 14.34 -7.14
N TYR A 213 -3.32 15.39 -7.84
CA TYR A 213 -2.47 16.10 -8.79
C TYR A 213 -2.59 17.61 -8.60
N VAL A 214 -1.64 18.38 -9.14
CA VAL A 214 -1.63 19.84 -9.06
C VAL A 214 -1.96 20.43 -10.43
N LYS A 215 -2.96 21.30 -10.48
CA LYS A 215 -3.39 21.93 -11.71
C LYS A 215 -4.06 23.27 -11.46
N ASP A 216 -3.74 24.28 -12.28
CA ASP A 216 -4.43 25.59 -12.30
C ASP A 216 -4.57 26.21 -10.90
N ASN A 217 -3.52 26.19 -10.06
CA ASN A 217 -3.53 26.62 -8.65
C ASN A 217 -4.54 25.89 -7.75
N ASN A 218 -4.79 24.62 -8.05
CA ASN A 218 -5.57 23.71 -7.21
C ASN A 218 -4.75 22.46 -6.88
N ILE A 219 -4.96 21.94 -5.68
CA ILE A 219 -4.72 20.53 -5.38
C ILE A 219 -5.99 19.80 -5.78
N VAL A 220 -5.91 18.83 -6.69
CA VAL A 220 -7.05 18.04 -7.13
C VAL A 220 -6.98 16.66 -6.48
N ILE A 221 -7.89 16.41 -5.54
CA ILE A 221 -8.01 15.11 -4.86
C ILE A 221 -8.80 14.15 -5.74
N CYS A 222 -8.29 12.94 -5.90
CA CYS A 222 -8.88 11.91 -6.74
C CYS A 222 -9.34 10.72 -5.89
N TYR A 223 -10.53 10.20 -6.19
CA TYR A 223 -11.07 8.94 -5.67
C TYR A 223 -11.33 7.98 -6.84
N GLY A 224 -10.82 6.76 -6.74
CA GLY A 224 -10.89 5.75 -7.79
C GLY A 224 -12.32 5.22 -8.03
N HIS A 225 -12.46 4.36 -9.04
CA HIS A 225 -13.72 3.63 -9.24
C HIS A 225 -14.12 2.87 -7.97
N TYR A 226 -15.40 2.93 -7.62
CA TYR A 226 -15.98 2.26 -6.44
C TYR A 226 -15.47 2.73 -5.07
N GLU A 227 -14.63 3.76 -4.99
CA GLU A 227 -14.15 4.24 -3.69
C GLU A 227 -15.24 5.02 -2.95
N ILE A 228 -15.98 5.87 -3.66
CA ILE A 228 -17.07 6.67 -3.09
C ILE A 228 -18.33 6.73 -3.97
N ALA A 229 -18.28 6.16 -5.18
CA ALA A 229 -19.38 6.18 -6.14
C ALA A 229 -19.34 4.95 -7.07
N PRO A 230 -20.47 4.55 -7.69
CA PRO A 230 -20.52 3.47 -8.67
C PRO A 230 -19.59 3.70 -9.86
N TYR A 231 -19.16 2.62 -10.52
CA TYR A 231 -18.31 2.68 -11.73
C TYR A 231 -18.79 3.67 -12.80
N ALA A 232 -20.10 3.76 -13.03
CA ALA A 232 -20.70 4.65 -14.02
C ALA A 232 -20.43 6.14 -13.74
N ALA A 233 -20.14 6.52 -12.49
CA ALA A 233 -19.78 7.89 -12.13
C ALA A 233 -18.33 8.23 -12.54
N GLY A 234 -17.50 7.22 -12.85
CA GLY A 234 -16.09 7.38 -13.16
C GLY A 234 -15.22 7.69 -11.94
N ILE A 235 -13.98 8.09 -12.19
CA ILE A 235 -13.06 8.61 -11.17
C ILE A 235 -13.55 9.97 -10.69
N GLN A 236 -13.64 10.16 -9.37
CA GLN A 236 -14.15 11.40 -8.79
C GLN A 236 -12.99 12.37 -8.49
N GLU A 237 -13.12 13.60 -8.98
CA GLU A 237 -12.13 14.66 -8.78
C GLU A 237 -12.74 15.86 -8.02
N PHE A 238 -12.01 16.36 -7.02
CA PHE A 238 -12.37 17.51 -6.21
C PHE A 238 -11.24 18.53 -6.21
N LYS A 239 -11.54 19.75 -6.68
CA LYS A 239 -10.55 20.83 -6.79
C LYS A 239 -10.51 21.61 -5.50
N ILE A 240 -9.34 21.69 -4.87
CA ILE A 240 -9.11 22.46 -3.66
C ILE A 240 -8.22 23.65 -4.02
N PRO A 241 -8.78 24.87 -4.09
CA PRO A 241 -7.99 26.05 -4.43
C PRO A 241 -6.85 26.27 -3.44
N PHE A 242 -5.69 26.70 -3.93
CA PHE A 242 -4.56 27.06 -3.05
C PHE A 242 -4.93 28.16 -2.04
N SER A 243 -5.89 29.02 -2.38
CA SER A 243 -6.43 30.06 -1.50
C SER A 243 -7.25 29.54 -0.33
N SER A 244 -7.61 28.25 -0.30
CA SER A 244 -8.33 27.63 0.81
C SER A 244 -7.44 27.35 2.03
N PHE A 245 -6.10 27.40 1.86
CA PHE A 245 -5.14 27.12 2.91
C PHE A 245 -4.66 28.42 3.56
N GLU A 246 -4.73 28.49 4.89
CA GLU A 246 -4.46 29.72 5.66
C GLU A 246 -3.02 30.23 5.49
N LYS A 247 -2.05 29.31 5.48
CA LYS A 247 -0.63 29.59 5.28
C LYS A 247 -0.23 29.48 3.80
N GLY A 248 -1.16 29.16 2.92
CA GLY A 248 -0.92 28.88 1.51
C GLY A 248 -0.24 27.53 1.24
N VAL A 249 0.09 27.30 -0.03
CA VAL A 249 0.80 26.13 -0.53
C VAL A 249 2.25 26.51 -0.85
N LYS A 250 3.21 25.65 -0.51
CA LYS A 250 4.62 25.87 -0.83
C LYS A 250 4.80 25.99 -2.34
N LYS A 251 5.56 27.00 -2.77
CA LYS A 251 5.90 27.20 -4.18
C LYS A 251 7.05 26.29 -4.61
N ASP A 252 8.09 26.21 -3.80
CA ASP A 252 9.21 25.29 -4.03
C ASP A 252 8.94 24.02 -3.23
N ILE A 253 8.58 22.94 -3.94
CA ILE A 253 8.36 21.63 -3.34
C ILE A 253 9.72 21.00 -3.07
N ASP A 254 10.16 21.09 -1.83
CA ASP A 254 11.36 20.42 -1.32
C ASP A 254 10.92 19.10 -0.68
N VAL A 255 11.09 17.99 -1.40
CA VAL A 255 10.81 16.65 -0.86
C VAL A 255 11.93 16.29 0.11
N LYS A 256 11.71 16.63 1.38
CA LYS A 256 12.69 16.42 2.45
C LYS A 256 12.98 14.95 2.72
N TYR A 257 11.98 14.09 2.55
CA TYR A 257 12.06 12.68 2.91
C TYR A 257 11.49 11.81 1.79
N PRO A 258 12.36 11.22 0.93
CA PRO A 258 11.89 10.39 -0.16
C PRO A 258 11.20 9.13 0.38
N GLN A 259 10.00 8.85 -0.13
CA GLN A 259 9.38 7.55 0.07
C GLN A 259 9.97 6.53 -0.91
N VAL A 260 10.11 5.29 -0.47
CA VAL A 260 10.52 4.18 -1.35
C VAL A 260 9.30 3.37 -1.77
N LYS A 261 9.26 2.81 -2.96
CA LYS A 261 8.12 1.99 -3.39
C LYS A 261 8.30 0.58 -2.83
N VAL A 262 7.28 0.05 -2.15
CA VAL A 262 7.26 -1.36 -1.72
C VAL A 262 6.21 -2.10 -2.54
N LYS A 263 6.68 -2.92 -3.49
CA LYS A 263 5.83 -3.73 -4.38
C LYS A 263 5.72 -5.16 -3.86
N GLU A 264 4.63 -5.82 -4.22
CA GLU A 264 4.45 -7.25 -3.95
C GLU A 264 5.07 -8.08 -5.08
N LYS A 265 5.88 -9.08 -4.72
CA LYS A 265 6.22 -10.22 -5.59
C LYS A 265 5.49 -11.45 -5.06
N THR A 266 4.66 -12.06 -5.89
CA THR A 266 3.91 -13.27 -5.51
C THR A 266 4.64 -14.52 -5.99
N ILE A 267 4.78 -15.53 -5.11
CA ILE A 267 5.25 -16.87 -5.46
C ILE A 267 4.21 -17.88 -4.96
N ARG A 268 3.70 -18.73 -5.86
CA ARG A 268 2.73 -19.77 -5.53
C ARG A 268 3.31 -21.15 -5.77
N ASN A 269 3.10 -22.06 -4.83
CA ASN A 269 3.36 -23.49 -4.97
C ASN A 269 2.17 -24.28 -4.42
N THR A 270 2.27 -25.61 -4.45
CA THR A 270 1.16 -26.52 -4.08
C THR A 270 0.59 -26.25 -2.69
N THR A 271 1.41 -25.79 -1.74
CA THR A 271 1.03 -25.59 -0.34
C THR A 271 1.11 -24.13 0.11
N SER A 272 1.53 -23.20 -0.74
CA SER A 272 1.89 -21.85 -0.29
C SER A 272 1.50 -20.76 -1.28
N ASP A 273 0.92 -19.66 -0.76
CA ASP A 273 0.72 -18.38 -1.46
C ASP A 273 1.56 -17.28 -0.79
N LEU A 274 2.73 -17.00 -1.35
CA LEU A 274 3.76 -16.18 -0.72
C LEU A 274 3.78 -14.80 -1.35
N ARG A 275 3.56 -13.77 -0.53
CA ARG A 275 3.69 -12.36 -0.89
C ARG A 275 4.96 -11.80 -0.28
N ILE A 276 5.91 -11.43 -1.13
CA ILE A 276 7.24 -10.95 -0.75
C ILE A 276 7.30 -9.43 -0.99
N PRO A 277 7.66 -8.61 0.02
CA PRO A 277 7.90 -7.19 -0.20
C PRO A 277 9.19 -6.98 -0.99
N ILE A 278 9.09 -6.18 -2.07
CA ILE A 278 10.20 -5.74 -2.90
C ILE A 278 10.29 -4.23 -2.82
N VAL A 279 11.39 -3.74 -2.26
CA VAL A 279 11.68 -2.31 -2.11
C VAL A 279 12.37 -1.79 -3.37
N HIS A 280 11.90 -0.65 -3.86
CA HIS A 280 12.43 0.09 -5.00
C HIS A 280 12.67 1.55 -4.64
N GLY A 281 13.69 2.17 -5.24
CA GLY A 281 13.98 3.58 -5.07
C GLY A 281 14.94 3.91 -3.94
N LEU A 282 15.63 2.92 -3.35
CA LEU A 282 16.75 3.23 -2.46
C LEU A 282 17.90 3.84 -3.27
N LYS A 283 18.54 4.87 -2.70
CA LYS A 283 19.69 5.54 -3.31
C LYS A 283 20.86 4.57 -3.54
N ASP A 284 21.06 3.62 -2.62
CA ASP A 284 22.05 2.56 -2.77
C ASP A 284 21.39 1.28 -3.32
N THR A 285 21.67 0.99 -4.58
CA THR A 285 21.13 -0.18 -5.30
C THR A 285 21.68 -1.50 -4.76
N ASN A 286 22.87 -1.52 -4.17
CA ASN A 286 23.43 -2.72 -3.53
C ASN A 286 22.70 -3.02 -2.23
N LEU A 287 22.42 -2.00 -1.42
CA LEU A 287 21.61 -2.14 -0.21
C LEU A 287 20.18 -2.58 -0.55
N GLN A 288 19.57 -2.00 -1.59
CA GLN A 288 18.26 -2.45 -2.09
C GLN A 288 18.25 -3.94 -2.44
N SER A 289 19.26 -4.37 -3.19
CA SER A 289 19.39 -5.77 -3.61
C SER A 289 19.57 -6.69 -2.39
N LYS A 290 20.37 -6.29 -1.40
CA LYS A 290 20.55 -7.04 -0.14
C LYS A 290 19.25 -7.13 0.67
N LEU A 291 18.53 -6.02 0.79
CA LEU A 291 17.26 -5.96 1.53
C LEU A 291 16.21 -6.88 0.88
N ASN A 292 16.00 -6.74 -0.43
CA ASN A 292 15.06 -7.58 -1.18
C ASN A 292 15.45 -9.06 -1.11
N SER A 293 16.75 -9.37 -1.24
CA SER A 293 17.26 -10.74 -1.10
C SER A 293 17.00 -11.31 0.30
N SER A 294 17.05 -10.47 1.35
CA SER A 294 16.75 -10.92 2.70
C SER A 294 15.27 -11.29 2.86
N PHE A 295 14.35 -10.46 2.37
CA PHE A 295 12.92 -10.80 2.42
C PHE A 295 12.62 -12.08 1.64
N GLU A 296 13.17 -12.21 0.43
CA GLU A 296 12.99 -13.41 -0.39
C GLU A 296 13.56 -14.65 0.31
N LYS A 297 14.77 -14.57 0.87
CA LYS A 297 15.39 -15.69 1.58
C LYS A 297 14.57 -16.15 2.79
N ASP A 298 14.09 -15.21 3.61
CA ASP A 298 13.35 -15.54 4.83
C ASP A 298 12.01 -16.20 4.50
N ILE A 299 11.27 -15.66 3.52
CA ILE A 299 9.98 -16.21 3.07
C ILE A 299 10.15 -17.56 2.34
N MET A 300 11.20 -17.72 1.53
CA MET A 300 11.48 -19.00 0.87
C MET A 300 11.86 -20.08 1.88
N LYS A 301 12.62 -19.75 2.93
CA LYS A 301 12.93 -20.68 4.03
C LYS A 301 11.66 -21.13 4.76
N PHE A 302 10.70 -20.23 4.96
CA PHE A 302 9.38 -20.56 5.48
C PHE A 302 8.64 -21.54 4.56
N SER A 303 8.59 -21.25 3.25
CA SER A 303 8.00 -22.16 2.26
C SER A 303 8.63 -23.56 2.28
N ASP A 304 9.97 -23.64 2.31
CA ASP A 304 10.70 -24.91 2.33
C ASP A 304 10.35 -25.76 3.57
N LYS A 305 10.16 -25.11 4.72
CA LYS A 305 9.67 -25.76 5.96
C LYS A 305 8.29 -26.37 5.73
N ILE A 306 7.35 -25.62 5.16
CA ILE A 306 5.97 -26.08 4.91
C ILE A 306 5.95 -27.25 3.93
N GLU A 307 6.69 -27.16 2.82
CA GLU A 307 6.77 -28.25 1.86
C GLU A 307 7.37 -29.52 2.47
N LYS A 308 8.37 -29.39 3.35
CA LYS A 308 8.94 -30.53 4.06
C LYS A 308 7.89 -31.22 4.93
N ILE A 309 7.11 -30.45 5.68
CA ILE A 309 6.01 -30.97 6.52
C ILE A 309 4.96 -31.67 5.64
N ALA A 310 4.61 -31.08 4.49
CA ALA A 310 3.66 -31.67 3.55
C ALA A 310 4.15 -33.02 2.99
N ARG A 311 5.42 -33.09 2.55
CA ARG A 311 6.04 -34.33 2.06
C ARG A 311 6.10 -35.42 3.12
N GLU A 312 6.32 -35.06 4.39
CA GLU A 312 6.33 -36.01 5.50
C GLU A 312 4.92 -36.55 5.76
N ARG A 313 3.88 -35.71 5.72
CA ARG A 313 2.49 -36.14 5.89
C ARG A 313 1.95 -37.03 4.78
N GLU A 314 2.31 -36.77 3.53
CA GLU A 314 1.87 -37.60 2.41
C GLU A 314 2.32 -39.05 2.58
N LYS A 315 3.52 -39.27 3.14
CA LYS A 315 4.05 -40.62 3.44
C LYS A 315 3.23 -41.35 4.50
N GLU A 316 2.57 -40.63 5.41
CA GLU A 316 1.78 -41.21 6.51
C GLU A 316 0.35 -41.62 6.10
N SER A 317 -0.03 -41.51 4.82
CA SER A 317 -1.33 -41.99 4.27
C SER A 317 -2.59 -41.43 4.95
N ARG A 318 -2.53 -40.24 5.57
CA ARG A 318 -3.73 -39.57 6.10
C ARG A 318 -4.50 -38.85 4.98
N LYS A 319 -5.37 -39.60 4.30
CA LYS A 319 -6.14 -39.13 3.13
C LYS A 319 -7.26 -38.11 3.41
N ASN A 320 -7.51 -37.74 4.67
CA ASN A 320 -8.67 -36.93 5.09
C ASN A 320 -8.29 -35.71 5.97
N ASP A 321 -7.13 -35.08 5.73
CA ASP A 321 -6.76 -33.88 6.47
C ASP A 321 -7.16 -32.62 5.69
N ASN A 322 -7.57 -31.57 6.41
CA ASN A 322 -7.66 -30.23 5.84
C ASN A 322 -6.25 -29.92 5.32
N GLY A 323 -6.09 -29.67 4.02
CA GLY A 323 -4.77 -29.64 3.39
C GLY A 323 -3.77 -28.74 4.11
N ILE A 324 -2.47 -29.08 4.07
CA ILE A 324 -1.43 -28.18 4.55
C ILE A 324 -1.40 -26.96 3.64
N TYR A 325 -1.53 -25.78 4.22
CA TYR A 325 -1.38 -24.53 3.50
C TYR A 325 -0.60 -23.51 4.30
N ALA A 326 0.00 -22.56 3.60
CA ALA A 326 0.67 -21.41 4.17
C ALA A 326 0.50 -20.20 3.27
N TYR A 327 0.54 -19.02 3.87
CA TYR A 327 0.56 -17.78 3.10
C TYR A 327 1.29 -16.68 3.85
N THR A 328 1.79 -15.71 3.10
CA THR A 328 2.37 -14.49 3.68
C THR A 328 1.64 -13.27 3.17
N HIS A 329 1.56 -12.22 3.99
CA HIS A 329 1.18 -10.88 3.57
C HIS A 329 2.07 -9.86 4.27
N PHE A 330 2.29 -8.70 3.65
CA PHE A 330 3.12 -7.66 4.24
C PHE A 330 2.40 -6.31 4.26
N ASN A 331 2.84 -5.43 5.16
CA ASN A 331 2.44 -4.03 5.20
C ASN A 331 3.70 -3.15 5.28
N ALA A 332 3.78 -2.11 4.45
CA ALA A 332 4.69 -0.99 4.69
C ALA A 332 4.03 -0.06 5.73
N ASN A 333 4.28 -0.32 7.01
CA ASN A 333 3.62 0.35 8.13
C ASN A 333 4.00 1.84 8.24
N TYR A 334 5.22 2.18 7.82
CA TYR A 334 5.74 3.54 7.76
C TYR A 334 6.79 3.67 6.65
N ASN A 335 6.82 4.82 5.98
CA ASN A 335 7.69 5.08 4.83
C ASN A 335 7.82 6.59 4.63
N ASP A 336 8.53 7.25 5.53
CA ASP A 336 8.75 8.70 5.56
C ASP A 336 9.98 8.94 6.47
N ASN A 337 10.47 10.18 6.62
CA ASN A 337 11.59 10.54 7.51
C ASN A 337 12.81 9.60 7.44
N ASP A 338 13.24 9.24 6.23
CA ASP A 338 14.34 8.30 5.98
C ASP A 338 14.16 6.89 6.59
N LEU A 339 12.94 6.53 6.95
CA LEU A 339 12.60 5.31 7.67
C LEU A 339 11.55 4.50 6.91
N LEU A 340 11.86 3.23 6.71
CA LEU A 340 10.93 2.23 6.21
C LEU A 340 10.66 1.18 7.29
N SER A 341 9.41 1.06 7.72
CA SER A 341 8.96 0.00 8.62
C SER A 341 8.06 -0.97 7.86
N ILE A 342 8.48 -2.22 7.71
CA ILE A 342 7.72 -3.29 7.04
C ILE A 342 7.39 -4.38 8.05
N SER A 343 6.13 -4.83 8.06
CA SER A 343 5.71 -6.05 8.75
C SER A 343 5.41 -7.13 7.73
N VAL A 344 5.87 -8.35 7.96
CA VAL A 344 5.53 -9.56 7.20
C VAL A 344 4.86 -10.53 8.16
N ASN A 345 3.65 -10.96 7.80
CA ASN A 345 2.85 -11.90 8.55
C ASN A 345 2.92 -13.24 7.84
N TYR A 346 3.22 -14.28 8.59
CA TYR A 346 3.35 -15.65 8.16
C TYR A 346 2.22 -16.45 8.76
N HIS A 347 1.44 -17.12 7.92
CA HIS A 347 0.34 -17.97 8.34
C HIS A 347 0.61 -19.38 7.87
N GLU A 348 0.51 -20.34 8.77
CA GLU A 348 0.64 -21.76 8.44
C GLU A 348 -0.47 -22.58 9.08
N TYR A 349 -1.08 -23.46 8.30
CA TYR A 349 -1.93 -24.52 8.81
C TYR A 349 -1.28 -25.86 8.51
N THR A 350 -0.86 -26.54 9.57
CA THR A 350 -0.29 -27.87 9.49
C THR A 350 -1.20 -28.84 10.25
N GLY A 351 -2.49 -28.97 9.90
CA GLY A 351 -3.45 -29.96 10.46
C GLY A 351 -3.64 -29.96 11.98
N GLY A 352 -3.62 -28.77 12.60
CA GLY A 352 -3.99 -28.58 14.00
C GLY A 352 -5.46 -28.19 14.17
N ALA A 353 -5.84 -27.76 15.38
CA ALA A 353 -7.17 -27.21 15.65
C ALA A 353 -7.38 -25.81 15.05
N HIS A 354 -6.29 -25.05 14.88
CA HIS A 354 -6.25 -23.70 14.33
C HIS A 354 -4.96 -23.50 13.52
N GLU A 355 -4.87 -22.39 12.78
CA GLU A 355 -3.62 -21.97 12.12
C GLU A 355 -2.60 -21.44 13.13
N ASN A 356 -1.35 -21.30 12.73
CA ASN A 356 -0.34 -20.56 13.46
C ASN A 356 -0.04 -19.29 12.66
N TYR A 357 0.16 -18.20 13.39
CA TYR A 357 0.55 -16.93 12.80
C TYR A 357 1.78 -16.37 13.50
N GLU A 358 2.68 -15.79 12.72
CA GLU A 358 3.89 -15.11 13.17
C GLU A 358 4.01 -13.77 12.45
N LYS A 359 4.48 -12.74 13.16
CA LYS A 359 4.77 -11.42 12.59
C LYS A 359 6.24 -11.09 12.78
N ILE A 360 6.91 -10.83 11.67
CA ILE A 360 8.30 -10.36 11.65
C ILE A 360 8.30 -8.94 11.10
N THR A 361 9.07 -8.07 11.72
CA THR A 361 9.15 -6.64 11.38
C THR A 361 10.58 -6.26 11.04
N LYS A 362 10.74 -5.32 10.11
CA LYS A 362 12.01 -4.69 9.78
C LYS A 362 11.83 -3.19 9.75
N ASN A 363 12.62 -2.48 10.54
CA ASN A 363 12.68 -1.02 10.58
C ASN A 363 14.02 -0.61 10.00
N ILE A 364 14.04 0.15 8.91
CA ILE A 364 15.23 0.31 8.08
C ILE A 364 15.44 1.79 7.83
N ASN A 365 16.67 2.27 8.01
CA ASN A 365 17.06 3.56 7.49
C ASN A 365 17.23 3.44 5.97
N ILE A 366 16.46 4.17 5.17
CA ILE A 366 16.46 4.02 3.70
C ILE A 366 17.73 4.56 3.05
N ASN A 367 18.47 5.42 3.74
CA ASN A 367 19.73 5.99 3.25
C ASN A 367 20.92 5.06 3.52
N THR A 368 20.97 4.43 4.69
CA THR A 368 22.07 3.53 5.09
C THR A 368 21.77 2.05 4.88
N GLY A 369 20.51 1.67 4.72
CA GLY A 369 20.03 0.29 4.66
C GLY A 369 20.18 -0.47 5.98
N GLU A 370 20.56 0.21 7.07
CA GLU A 370 20.75 -0.38 8.39
C GLU A 370 19.41 -0.59 9.08
N GLU A 371 19.32 -1.69 9.83
CA GLU A 371 18.16 -1.98 10.67
C GLU A 371 18.21 -1.13 11.93
N ILE A 372 17.12 -0.43 12.21
CA ILE A 372 16.93 0.41 13.39
C ILE A 372 16.34 -0.45 14.50
N THR A 373 17.06 -0.55 15.60
CA THR A 373 16.56 -1.24 16.80
C THR A 373 15.66 -0.32 17.62
N LEU A 374 14.85 -0.90 18.51
CA LEU A 374 13.96 -0.11 19.37
C LEU A 374 14.74 0.91 20.21
N LYS A 375 15.94 0.54 20.66
CA LYS A 375 16.82 1.41 21.45
C LYS A 375 17.31 2.62 20.65
N ASP A 376 17.57 2.44 19.35
CA ASP A 376 18.17 3.50 18.51
C ASP A 376 17.26 4.73 18.38
N LEU A 377 15.95 4.56 18.60
CA LEU A 377 14.95 5.63 18.56
C LEU A 377 15.04 6.60 19.74
N PHE A 378 15.65 6.17 20.85
CA PHE A 378 15.66 6.90 22.11
C PHE A 378 17.00 7.58 22.35
N LYS A 379 16.99 8.69 23.07
CA LYS A 379 18.20 9.38 23.51
C LYS A 379 19.04 8.46 24.40
N ASP A 380 20.36 8.62 24.38
CA ASP A 380 21.28 7.72 25.08
C ASP A 380 21.05 7.69 26.60
N GLU A 381 20.60 8.80 27.19
CA GLU A 381 20.25 8.92 28.61
C GLU A 381 18.86 8.37 28.95
N SER A 382 18.02 8.08 27.95
CA SER A 382 16.65 7.63 28.18
C SER A 382 16.62 6.21 28.75
N LYS A 383 15.78 6.04 29.77
CA LYS A 383 15.39 4.70 30.25
C LYS A 383 14.23 4.17 29.42
N TYR A 384 14.47 3.98 28.12
CA TYR A 384 13.41 3.71 27.14
C TYR A 384 12.49 2.55 27.51
N LYS A 385 13.02 1.49 28.13
CA LYS A 385 12.19 0.37 28.61
C LYS A 385 11.20 0.79 29.68
N ASP A 386 11.60 1.63 30.64
CA ASP A 386 10.70 2.12 31.69
C ASP A 386 9.60 2.99 31.10
N VAL A 387 9.96 3.83 30.12
CA VAL A 387 9.02 4.69 29.38
C VAL A 387 7.98 3.85 28.64
N ILE A 388 8.42 2.85 27.87
CA ILE A 388 7.54 1.96 27.12
C ILE A 388 6.70 1.10 28.07
N ASN A 389 7.31 0.46 29.07
CA ASN A 389 6.62 -0.40 30.03
C ASN A 389 5.53 0.38 30.78
N LYS A 390 5.77 1.65 31.11
CA LYS A 390 4.77 2.51 31.76
C LYS A 390 3.53 2.68 30.87
N GLU A 391 3.73 2.95 29.59
CA GLU A 391 2.63 3.15 28.65
C GLU A 391 1.89 1.83 28.32
N ILE A 392 2.61 0.71 28.19
CA ILE A 392 2.00 -0.63 28.04
C ILE A 392 1.14 -0.97 29.27
N ASN A 393 1.67 -0.80 30.49
CA ASN A 393 0.92 -1.09 31.71
C ASN A 393 -0.35 -0.23 31.84
N LYS A 394 -0.26 1.04 31.43
CA LYS A 394 -1.43 1.92 31.40
C LYS A 394 -2.48 1.41 30.42
N GLN A 395 -2.11 1.02 29.21
CA GLN A 395 -3.05 0.45 28.23
C GLN A 395 -3.69 -0.86 28.72
N ILE A 396 -2.92 -1.75 29.36
CA ILE A 396 -3.46 -2.97 29.97
C ILE A 396 -4.50 -2.63 31.06
N GLN A 397 -4.20 -1.65 31.92
CA GLN A 397 -5.12 -1.21 32.97
C GLN A 397 -6.39 -0.58 32.40
N ASP A 398 -6.27 0.29 31.41
CA ASP A 398 -7.39 0.95 30.75
C ASP A 398 -8.30 -0.09 30.06
N ALA A 399 -7.70 -1.09 29.38
CA ALA A 399 -8.45 -2.19 28.76
C ALA A 399 -9.21 -3.04 29.79
N ALA A 400 -8.57 -3.35 30.93
CA ALA A 400 -9.21 -4.09 32.02
C ALA A 400 -10.38 -3.31 32.64
N GLN A 401 -10.24 -1.99 32.81
CA GLN A 401 -11.32 -1.12 33.29
C GLN A 401 -12.49 -1.06 32.31
N GLN A 402 -12.20 -0.98 31.01
CA GLN A 402 -13.22 -0.98 29.97
C GLN A 402 -13.96 -2.33 29.93
N MET A 403 -13.25 -3.46 29.96
CA MET A 403 -13.87 -4.78 30.04
C MET A 403 -14.76 -4.94 31.28
N LYS A 404 -14.28 -4.48 32.44
CA LYS A 404 -15.08 -4.49 33.68
C LYS A 404 -16.40 -3.74 33.48
N LYS A 405 -16.34 -2.53 32.93
CA LYS A 405 -17.51 -1.70 32.65
C LYS A 405 -18.48 -2.41 31.71
N ASP A 406 -17.98 -3.04 30.65
CA ASP A 406 -18.82 -3.73 29.65
C ASP A 406 -19.50 -4.97 30.23
N ILE A 407 -18.79 -5.76 31.06
CA ILE A 407 -19.36 -6.93 31.74
C ILE A 407 -20.44 -6.51 32.73
N GLU A 408 -20.17 -5.50 33.57
CA GLU A 408 -21.11 -5.02 34.59
C GLU A 408 -22.34 -4.37 33.94
N GLN A 409 -22.19 -3.65 32.83
CA GLN A 409 -23.31 -3.07 32.08
C GLN A 409 -24.23 -4.14 31.46
N ASN A 410 -23.68 -5.31 31.12
CA ASN A 410 -24.45 -6.45 30.61
C ASN A 410 -24.96 -7.39 31.71
N GLY A 411 -24.92 -6.96 32.98
CA GLY A 411 -25.43 -7.73 34.13
C GLY A 411 -24.52 -8.89 34.57
N GLY A 412 -23.30 -8.96 34.04
CA GLY A 412 -22.28 -9.92 34.47
C GLY A 412 -21.51 -9.45 35.71
N ILE A 413 -20.70 -10.36 36.27
CA ILE A 413 -19.78 -10.05 37.37
C ILE A 413 -18.36 -10.13 36.82
N TYR A 414 -17.67 -8.99 36.78
CA TYR A 414 -16.25 -8.97 36.41
C TYR A 414 -15.42 -9.69 37.47
N LYS A 415 -14.55 -10.58 37.02
CA LYS A 415 -13.52 -11.17 37.86
C LYS A 415 -12.17 -10.74 37.34
N GLU A 416 -11.24 -10.48 38.26
CA GLU A 416 -9.91 -10.08 37.87
C GLU A 416 -9.30 -11.07 36.90
N GLU A 417 -9.51 -12.39 37.05
CA GLU A 417 -9.02 -13.46 36.15
C GLU A 417 -9.29 -13.25 34.66
N TYR A 418 -10.27 -12.43 34.30
CA TYR A 418 -10.58 -12.08 32.91
C TYR A 418 -9.67 -11.01 32.30
N ALA A 419 -8.88 -10.30 33.10
CA ALA A 419 -8.00 -9.27 32.56
C ALA A 419 -6.94 -9.92 31.65
N ASN A 420 -6.85 -9.41 30.41
CA ASN A 420 -5.81 -9.81 29.47
C ASN A 420 -4.44 -9.31 29.95
N HIS A 421 -3.37 -9.96 29.46
CA HIS A 421 -1.98 -9.48 29.61
C HIS A 421 -1.45 -9.34 31.04
N LYS A 422 -2.08 -9.99 32.02
CA LYS A 422 -1.61 -10.02 33.43
C LYS A 422 -0.18 -10.53 33.63
N ASN A 423 0.30 -11.32 32.67
CA ASN A 423 1.65 -11.90 32.73
C ASN A 423 2.72 -10.97 32.16
N PHE A 424 2.34 -9.81 31.61
CA PHE A 424 3.30 -8.81 31.16
C PHE A 424 4.16 -8.33 32.34
N LYS A 425 5.49 -8.31 32.14
CA LYS A 425 6.45 -7.85 33.14
C LYS A 425 7.26 -6.66 32.65
N SER A 426 7.88 -6.81 31.49
CA SER A 426 8.71 -5.80 30.84
C SER A 426 8.95 -6.22 29.39
N ILE A 427 9.21 -5.24 28.52
CA ILE A 427 9.80 -5.48 27.21
C ILE A 427 11.24 -6.03 27.32
N SER A 428 11.68 -6.78 26.31
CA SER A 428 13.06 -7.26 26.16
C SER A 428 13.99 -6.23 25.51
N ASP A 429 15.29 -6.49 25.47
CA ASP A 429 16.25 -5.64 24.72
C ASP A 429 16.02 -5.68 23.21
N THR A 430 15.58 -6.82 22.71
CA THR A 430 15.30 -7.08 21.28
C THR A 430 13.81 -7.12 21.03
N GLN A 431 13.03 -6.34 21.79
CA GLN A 431 11.57 -6.36 21.70
C GLN A 431 11.13 -6.05 20.28
N SER A 432 10.22 -6.87 19.75
CA SER A 432 9.69 -6.67 18.41
C SER A 432 8.81 -5.43 18.37
N PHE A 433 9.01 -4.63 17.33
CA PHE A 433 8.28 -3.38 17.15
C PHE A 433 8.20 -3.01 15.67
N TYR A 434 7.21 -2.21 15.33
CA TYR A 434 7.15 -1.53 14.04
C TYR A 434 6.71 -0.09 14.26
N ILE A 435 6.82 0.71 13.21
CA ILE A 435 6.52 2.14 13.28
C ILE A 435 5.28 2.42 12.44
N THR A 436 4.43 3.31 12.93
CA THR A 436 3.26 3.85 12.24
C THR A 436 3.24 5.36 12.44
N PRO A 437 2.49 6.12 11.63
CA PRO A 437 2.38 7.57 11.83
C PRO A 437 2.04 7.93 13.28
N GLY A 438 2.91 8.68 13.95
CA GLY A 438 2.78 9.14 15.33
C GLY A 438 3.04 8.11 16.42
N ASN A 439 3.37 6.85 16.12
CA ASN A 439 3.49 5.79 17.12
C ASN A 439 4.62 4.79 16.84
N ILE A 440 5.29 4.39 17.92
CA ILE A 440 6.06 3.13 17.96
C ILE A 440 5.08 2.04 18.42
N VAL A 441 4.89 0.99 17.63
CA VAL A 441 4.02 -0.13 18.01
C VAL A 441 4.87 -1.29 18.50
N VAL A 442 4.81 -1.57 19.79
CA VAL A 442 5.47 -2.71 20.41
C VAL A 442 4.51 -3.89 20.39
N TYR A 443 4.99 -5.06 19.99
CA TYR A 443 4.16 -6.25 19.94
C TYR A 443 4.84 -7.47 20.55
N PHE A 444 4.02 -8.45 20.92
CA PHE A 444 4.45 -9.69 21.55
C PHE A 444 4.03 -10.88 20.68
N PRO A 445 4.93 -11.84 20.40
CA PRO A 445 4.58 -13.12 19.80
C PRO A 445 3.30 -13.74 20.35
N LEU A 446 2.64 -14.52 19.49
CA LEU A 446 1.45 -15.27 19.82
C LEU A 446 1.64 -16.07 21.11
N CYS A 447 0.66 -15.97 22.02
CA CYS A 447 0.64 -16.64 23.32
C CYS A 447 1.75 -16.23 24.31
N GLU A 448 2.57 -15.21 24.03
CA GLU A 448 3.62 -14.77 24.96
C GLU A 448 3.03 -14.11 26.22
N ILE A 449 2.10 -13.17 26.02
CA ILE A 449 1.42 -12.46 27.11
C ILE A 449 -0.11 -12.46 26.96
N GLY A 450 -0.67 -13.18 26.00
CA GLY A 450 -2.12 -13.25 25.75
C GLY A 450 -2.57 -14.68 25.46
N THR A 451 -3.88 -14.86 25.30
CA THR A 451 -4.44 -16.13 24.78
C THR A 451 -4.28 -16.21 23.26
N TYR A 452 -4.50 -17.39 22.68
CA TYR A 452 -4.49 -17.55 21.22
C TYR A 452 -5.57 -16.71 20.53
N ASP A 453 -6.75 -16.60 21.14
CA ASP A 453 -7.90 -15.87 20.62
C ASP A 453 -7.68 -14.34 20.59
N GLU A 454 -6.73 -13.84 21.38
CA GLU A 454 -6.39 -12.41 21.45
C GLU A 454 -5.52 -11.93 20.27
N GLY A 455 -4.96 -12.84 19.46
CA GLY A 455 -4.04 -12.41 18.42
C GLY A 455 -2.60 -12.24 18.91
N ILE A 456 -1.81 -11.53 18.11
CA ILE A 456 -0.54 -10.93 18.51
C ILE A 456 -0.88 -9.66 19.30
N PRO A 457 -0.57 -9.56 20.61
CA PRO A 457 -0.82 -8.35 21.37
C PRO A 457 0.04 -7.19 20.88
N GLU A 458 -0.57 -6.02 20.68
CA GLU A 458 0.08 -4.80 20.18
C GLU A 458 -0.24 -3.58 21.04
N PHE A 459 0.78 -2.79 21.35
CA PHE A 459 0.67 -1.59 22.17
C PHE A 459 1.27 -0.40 21.42
N LYS A 460 0.45 0.63 21.21
CA LYS A 460 0.88 1.85 20.52
C LYS A 460 1.50 2.78 21.55
N ILE A 461 2.75 3.16 21.37
CA ILE A 461 3.46 4.14 22.19
C ILE A 461 3.44 5.47 21.42
N PRO A 462 2.56 6.42 21.78
CA PRO A 462 2.41 7.64 20.99
C PRO A 462 3.64 8.52 21.20
N ILE A 463 4.29 8.94 20.11
CA ILE A 463 5.47 9.82 20.15
C ILE A 463 5.18 11.09 20.94
N SER A 464 3.94 11.60 20.85
CA SER A 464 3.49 12.77 21.59
C SER A 464 3.61 12.66 23.11
N GLN A 465 3.61 11.44 23.66
CA GLN A 465 3.71 11.18 25.10
C GLN A 465 5.14 10.93 25.58
N ILE A 466 6.09 10.74 24.64
CA ILE A 466 7.47 10.35 24.93
C ILE A 466 8.49 11.28 24.26
N LYS A 467 8.07 12.50 23.87
CA LYS A 467 8.91 13.47 23.13
C LYS A 467 10.24 13.80 23.84
N ASP A 468 10.24 13.78 25.16
CA ASP A 468 11.43 14.09 25.96
C ASP A 468 12.48 12.97 25.93
N ASP A 469 12.07 11.74 25.58
CA ASP A 469 12.90 10.54 25.57
C ASP A 469 13.37 10.13 24.15
N ILE A 470 12.67 10.58 23.12
CA ILE A 470 12.93 10.25 21.71
C ILE A 470 13.95 11.20 21.07
N LYS A 471 14.84 10.68 20.20
CA LYS A 471 15.78 11.53 19.46
C LYS A 471 15.05 12.46 18.49
N THR A 472 15.61 13.64 18.25
CA THR A 472 14.94 14.71 17.50
C THR A 472 14.53 14.30 16.09
N GLU A 473 15.37 13.52 15.41
CA GLU A 473 15.12 12.99 14.07
C GLU A 473 13.90 12.05 13.98
N PHE A 474 13.43 11.51 15.10
CA PHE A 474 12.28 10.61 15.18
C PHE A 474 11.01 11.26 15.74
N LEU A 475 11.03 12.56 16.05
CA LEU A 475 9.87 13.27 16.59
C LEU A 475 8.73 13.45 15.58
N GLU A 476 9.06 13.41 14.28
CA GLU A 476 8.10 13.59 13.19
C GLU A 476 7.56 12.27 12.61
N ILE A 477 7.92 11.14 13.24
CA ILE A 477 7.33 9.82 12.95
C ILE A 477 5.81 9.87 13.07
#